data_AF-A0A4Y7TPD2-F1
#
_entry.id   AF-A0A4Y7TPD2-F1
#
_cell.length_a   1.000
_cell.length_b   1.000
_cell.length_c   1.000
_cell.angle_alpha   90.00
_cell.angle_beta   90.00
_cell.angle_gamma   90.00
#
_symmetry.space_group_name_H-M   'P 1'
#
loop_
_entity.id
_entity.type
_entity.pdbx_description
1 polymer ?
#
loop_
_entity_poly.entity_id
_entity_poly.type
_entity_poly.pdbx_seq_one_letter_code
_entity_poly.pdbx_strand_id
1 'polypeptide(L)'
;MVDSLGMPLKPTWSVHELLSSYPSPKLPAETLKKLYTLSALVPPAEGTPEHAKITRELEEMIRLVEAVRLVDTEGVTVAGRGEIEDMDRKHFGNPEEVREDGYGQELLKHAARTVDGYYVVEADRTRRSTTSS
;
A
#
# COMPACT_ATOMS: atom_id res chain seq x y z
N MET A 1 28.54 -16.48 29.94
CA MET A 1 28.65 -15.86 31.28
C MET A 1 27.33 -15.17 31.57
N VAL A 2 26.74 -15.50 32.72
CA VAL A 2 25.52 -14.88 33.25
C VAL A 2 25.91 -14.01 34.44
N ASP A 3 25.07 -13.05 34.82
CA ASP A 3 25.27 -12.23 36.02
C ASP A 3 24.84 -12.97 37.29
N SER A 4 24.93 -12.29 38.44
CA SER A 4 24.52 -12.83 39.75
C SER A 4 23.02 -13.11 39.87
N LEU A 5 22.19 -12.60 38.95
CA LEU A 5 20.75 -12.85 38.85
C LEU A 5 20.43 -13.91 37.78
N GLY A 6 21.44 -14.51 37.13
CA GLY A 6 21.28 -15.49 36.08
C GLY A 6 20.97 -14.91 34.70
N MET A 7 21.03 -13.59 34.53
CA MET A 7 20.81 -12.95 33.24
C MET A 7 22.05 -13.05 32.35
N PRO A 8 21.91 -13.42 31.07
CA PRO A 8 23.05 -13.51 30.17
C PRO A 8 23.70 -12.14 29.96
N LEU A 9 25.00 -12.04 30.26
CA LEU A 9 25.79 -10.81 30.11
C LEU A 9 26.04 -10.43 28.64
N LYS A 10 25.76 -11.35 27.72
CA LYS A 10 25.76 -11.13 26.28
C LYS A 10 24.47 -11.67 25.70
N PRO A 11 23.76 -10.89 24.86
CA PRO A 11 22.59 -11.41 24.18
C PRO A 11 23.01 -12.58 23.29
N THR A 12 22.24 -13.67 23.33
CA THR A 12 22.52 -14.87 22.53
C THR A 12 22.34 -14.59 21.03
N TRP A 13 21.48 -13.64 20.69
CA TRP A 13 21.26 -13.12 19.36
C TRP A 13 20.65 -11.71 19.45
N SER A 14 20.78 -10.93 18.37
CA SER A 14 20.14 -9.63 18.22
C SER A 14 19.13 -9.68 17.08
N VAL A 15 17.90 -9.23 17.34
CA VAL A 15 16.86 -9.10 16.31
C VAL A 15 17.34 -8.15 15.20
N HIS A 16 18.02 -7.06 15.57
CA HIS A 16 18.55 -6.12 14.60
C HIS A 16 19.61 -6.76 13.71
N GLU A 17 20.50 -7.58 14.28
CA GLU A 17 21.52 -8.31 13.53
C GLU A 17 20.89 -9.34 12.59
N LEU A 18 19.88 -10.07 13.05
CA LEU A 18 19.12 -11.02 12.24
C LEU A 18 18.45 -10.32 11.05
N LEU A 19 17.69 -9.25 11.29
CA LEU A 19 17.01 -8.50 10.23
C LEU A 19 18.02 -7.83 9.28
N SER A 20 19.16 -7.40 9.81
CA SER A 20 20.26 -6.81 9.03
C SER A 20 21.12 -7.81 8.28
N SER A 21 20.86 -9.12 8.42
CA SER A 21 21.55 -10.16 7.66
C SER A 21 20.88 -10.46 6.31
N TYR A 22 19.59 -10.15 6.15
CA TYR A 22 18.86 -10.45 4.92
C TYR A 22 19.32 -9.58 3.74
N PRO A 23 19.38 -10.09 2.51
CA PRO A 23 19.71 -9.26 1.35
C PRO A 23 18.66 -8.16 1.17
N SER A 24 19.11 -6.95 0.83
CA SER A 24 18.18 -5.88 0.43
C SER A 24 17.86 -6.06 -1.06
N PRO A 25 16.60 -6.33 -1.43
CA PRO A 25 16.24 -6.50 -2.83
C PRO A 25 16.41 -5.18 -3.57
N LYS A 26 16.69 -5.28 -4.87
CA LYS A 26 16.81 -4.10 -5.74
C LYS A 26 15.51 -3.82 -6.47
N LEU A 27 15.00 -2.61 -6.31
CA LEU A 27 13.77 -2.17 -6.95
C LEU A 27 14.10 -1.47 -8.27
N PRO A 28 13.71 -2.02 -9.45
CA PRO A 28 13.91 -1.34 -10.72
C PRO A 28 13.09 -0.05 -10.79
N ALA A 29 13.65 1.01 -11.39
CA ALA A 29 12.97 2.31 -11.55
C ALA A 29 11.60 2.19 -12.24
N GLU A 30 11.50 1.33 -13.26
CA GLU A 30 10.23 1.03 -13.94
C GLU A 30 9.16 0.45 -12.99
N THR A 31 9.58 -0.36 -12.01
CA THR A 31 8.66 -0.91 -11.01
C THR A 31 8.18 0.18 -10.06
N LEU A 32 9.09 1.06 -9.62
CA LEU A 32 8.72 2.21 -8.80
C LEU A 32 7.71 3.11 -9.52
N LYS A 33 7.96 3.44 -10.79
CA LYS A 33 7.04 4.21 -11.63
C LYS A 33 5.68 3.52 -11.79
N LYS A 34 5.67 2.20 -11.98
CA LYS A 34 4.43 1.40 -12.04
C LYS A 34 3.66 1.47 -10.73
N LEU A 35 4.32 1.36 -9.58
CA LEU A 35 3.68 1.48 -8.28
C LEU A 35 3.04 2.86 -8.07
N TYR A 36 3.74 3.94 -8.43
CA TYR A 36 3.17 5.29 -8.40
C TYR A 36 1.93 5.42 -9.28
N THR A 37 1.98 4.86 -10.49
CA THR A 37 0.85 4.87 -11.42
C THR A 37 -0.36 4.12 -10.84
N LEU A 38 -0.14 2.94 -10.26
CA LEU A 38 -1.20 2.14 -9.63
C LEU A 38 -1.81 2.84 -8.41
N SER A 39 -0.99 3.59 -7.68
CA SER A 39 -1.43 4.39 -6.52
C SER A 39 -2.00 5.75 -6.90
N ALA A 40 -2.14 6.06 -8.20
CA ALA A 40 -2.55 7.37 -8.71
C ALA A 40 -1.70 8.55 -8.16
N LEU A 41 -0.40 8.31 -7.95
CA LEU A 41 0.58 9.28 -7.49
C LEU A 41 1.49 9.73 -8.64
N VAL A 42 2.03 10.94 -8.53
CA VAL A 42 3.06 11.47 -9.44
C VAL A 42 4.45 11.05 -8.93
N PRO A 43 5.23 10.27 -9.70
CA PRO A 43 6.56 9.85 -9.27
C PRO A 43 7.56 11.02 -9.27
N PRO A 44 8.53 11.04 -8.33
CA PRO A 44 9.66 11.96 -8.45
C PRO A 44 10.47 11.64 -9.71
N ALA A 45 11.12 12.66 -10.28
CA ALA A 45 11.94 12.47 -11.47
C ALA A 45 13.11 11.51 -11.18
N GLU A 46 13.44 10.66 -12.16
CA GLU A 46 14.55 9.72 -12.02
C GLU A 46 15.88 10.47 -11.82
N GLY A 47 16.71 9.95 -10.92
CA GLY A 47 18.00 10.56 -10.60
C GLY A 47 17.93 11.73 -9.59
N THR A 48 16.75 12.14 -9.13
CA THR A 48 16.66 13.12 -8.04
C THR A 48 16.97 12.48 -6.68
N PRO A 49 17.42 13.25 -5.68
CA PRO A 49 17.66 12.73 -4.33
C PRO A 49 16.38 12.17 -3.68
N GLU A 50 15.21 12.72 -4.02
CA GLU A 50 13.91 12.22 -3.56
C GLU A 50 13.62 10.82 -4.12
N HIS A 51 13.87 10.61 -5.42
CA HIS A 51 13.72 9.30 -6.03
C HIS A 51 14.63 8.26 -5.38
N ALA A 52 15.89 8.61 -5.13
CA ALA A 52 16.85 7.72 -4.45
C ALA A 52 16.42 7.40 -3.00
N LYS A 53 15.93 8.40 -2.26
CA LYS A 53 15.43 8.24 -0.90
C LYS A 53 14.26 7.26 -0.84
N ILE A 54 13.24 7.49 -1.68
CA ILE A 54 12.03 6.66 -1.72
C ILE A 54 12.37 5.24 -2.17
N THR A 55 13.26 5.09 -3.16
CA THR A 55 13.72 3.77 -3.61
C THR A 55 14.34 3.01 -2.44
N ARG A 56 15.26 3.64 -1.69
CA ARG A 56 15.90 3.01 -0.53
C ARG A 56 14.88 2.62 0.54
N GLU A 57 13.95 3.52 0.88
CA GLU A 57 12.92 3.25 1.89
C GLU A 57 12.03 2.06 1.49
N LEU A 58 11.66 1.96 0.21
CA LEU A 58 10.92 0.80 -0.31
C LEU A 58 11.75 -0.49 -0.29
N GLU A 59 13.03 -0.44 -0.69
CA GLU A 59 13.92 -1.60 -0.61
C GLU A 59 14.07 -2.13 0.83
N GLU A 60 14.17 -1.23 1.81
CA GLU A 60 14.21 -1.57 3.24
C GLU A 60 12.90 -2.20 3.72
N MET A 61 11.74 -1.68 3.29
CA MET A 61 10.45 -2.29 3.62
C MET A 61 10.28 -3.67 2.99
N ILE A 62 10.66 -3.84 1.71
CA ILE A 62 10.57 -5.14 1.04
C ILE A 62 11.45 -6.16 1.75
N ARG A 63 12.67 -5.79 2.15
CA ARG A 63 13.58 -6.65 2.92
C ARG A 63 12.92 -7.19 4.20
N LEU A 64 12.21 -6.34 4.94
CA LEU A 64 11.51 -6.76 6.16
C LEU A 64 10.38 -7.74 5.86
N VAL A 65 9.65 -7.53 4.76
CA VAL A 65 8.56 -8.43 4.34
C VAL A 65 9.11 -9.76 3.80
N GLU A 66 10.24 -9.74 3.10
CA GLU A 66 10.87 -10.95 2.59
C GLU A 66 11.35 -11.88 3.70
N ALA A 67 11.73 -11.34 4.87
CA ALA A 67 12.05 -12.16 6.03
C ALA A 67 10.86 -13.04 6.47
N VAL A 68 9.62 -12.60 6.26
CA VAL A 68 8.41 -13.40 6.57
C VAL A 68 8.27 -14.59 5.62
N ARG A 69 8.79 -14.50 4.39
CA ARG A 69 8.72 -15.61 3.41
C ARG A 69 9.56 -16.82 3.82
N LEU A 70 10.50 -16.64 4.75
CA LEU A 70 11.34 -17.71 5.28
C LEU A 70 10.67 -18.47 6.43
N VAL A 71 9.52 -18.01 6.92
CA VAL A 71 8.77 -18.65 7.98
C VAL A 71 8.01 -19.84 7.39
N ASP A 72 8.12 -20.99 8.07
CA ASP A 72 7.31 -22.16 7.75
C ASP A 72 5.83 -21.86 8.02
N THR A 73 5.02 -22.04 6.98
CA THR A 73 3.57 -21.80 7.00
C THR A 73 2.79 -23.07 6.72
N GLU A 74 3.44 -24.25 6.78
CA GLU A 74 2.76 -25.53 6.64
C GLU A 74 1.65 -25.68 7.69
N GLY A 75 0.45 -26.03 7.24
CA GLY A 75 -0.73 -26.16 8.09
C GLY A 75 -1.44 -24.85 8.45
N VAL A 76 -0.96 -23.69 7.98
CA VAL A 76 -1.65 -22.40 8.19
C VAL A 76 -2.74 -22.22 7.13
N THR A 77 -3.99 -22.08 7.58
CA THR A 77 -5.12 -21.72 6.70
C THR A 77 -5.32 -20.21 6.71
N VAL A 78 -5.28 -19.58 5.54
CA VAL A 78 -5.64 -18.18 5.39
C VAL A 78 -7.16 -18.07 5.43
N ALA A 79 -7.68 -17.34 6.41
CA ALA A 79 -9.09 -16.96 6.43
C ALA A 79 -9.23 -15.49 6.04
N GLY A 80 -10.12 -15.20 5.11
CA GLY A 80 -10.45 -13.84 4.72
C GLY A 80 -11.16 -13.12 5.88
N ARG A 81 -10.84 -11.84 6.10
CA ARG A 81 -11.51 -11.03 7.12
C ARG A 81 -13.04 -11.06 6.97
N GLY A 82 -13.54 -11.04 5.72
CA GLY A 82 -14.98 -11.14 5.40
C GLY A 82 -15.61 -12.51 5.66
N GLU A 83 -14.83 -13.56 5.90
CA GLU A 83 -15.33 -14.93 6.10
C GLU A 83 -15.61 -15.23 7.59
N ILE A 84 -14.89 -14.59 8.52
CA ILE A 84 -15.01 -14.83 9.97
C ILE A 84 -15.73 -13.65 10.66
N GLU A 85 -15.40 -12.43 10.27
CA GLU A 85 -15.88 -11.20 10.91
C GLU A 85 -16.18 -10.18 9.83
N ASP A 86 -17.30 -10.35 9.13
CA ASP A 86 -17.85 -9.28 8.29
C ASP A 86 -18.40 -8.17 9.20
N MET A 87 -17.47 -7.42 9.79
CA MET A 87 -17.73 -6.26 10.63
C MET A 87 -18.41 -5.16 9.83
N ASP A 88 -18.15 -5.10 8.52
CA ASP A 88 -18.78 -4.15 7.63
C ASP A 88 -20.26 -4.45 7.49
N ARG A 89 -20.64 -5.72 7.30
CA ARG A 89 -22.06 -6.14 7.32
C ARG A 89 -22.73 -5.93 8.69
N LYS A 90 -21.99 -6.11 9.79
CA LYS A 90 -22.50 -5.87 11.15
C LYS A 90 -22.67 -4.37 11.49
N HIS A 91 -21.83 -3.48 10.98
CA HIS A 91 -21.87 -2.05 11.28
C HIS A 91 -22.61 -1.20 10.24
N PHE A 92 -22.50 -1.54 8.97
CA PHE A 92 -23.08 -0.79 7.85
C PHE A 92 -24.33 -1.46 7.28
N GLY A 93 -24.67 -2.68 7.72
CA GLY A 93 -25.86 -3.42 7.26
C GLY A 93 -25.63 -4.14 5.94
N ASN A 94 -26.68 -4.77 5.41
CA ASN A 94 -26.63 -5.33 4.07
C ASN A 94 -26.59 -4.16 3.06
N PRO A 95 -25.65 -4.09 2.10
CA PRO A 95 -25.64 -3.02 1.09
C PRO A 95 -26.93 -2.93 0.25
N GLU A 96 -27.75 -3.98 0.25
CA GLU A 96 -29.07 -4.01 -0.39
C GLU A 96 -30.18 -3.35 0.47
N GLU A 97 -29.94 -3.16 1.77
CA GLU A 97 -30.83 -2.40 2.66
C GLU A 97 -30.45 -0.92 2.61
N VAL A 98 -30.91 -0.25 1.56
CA VAL A 98 -30.68 1.17 1.32
C VAL A 98 -31.26 2.01 2.45
N ARG A 99 -30.41 2.76 3.17
CA ARG A 99 -30.84 3.80 4.10
C ARG A 99 -31.34 5.01 3.30
N GLU A 100 -32.45 5.63 3.74
CA GLU A 100 -33.10 6.78 3.08
C GLU A 100 -32.24 8.06 3.06
N ASP A 101 -31.11 8.08 3.77
CA ASP A 101 -30.32 9.27 3.98
C ASP A 101 -29.29 9.47 2.86
N GLY A 102 -29.59 10.36 1.90
CA GLY A 102 -28.63 10.91 0.94
C GLY A 102 -28.31 10.00 -0.25
N TYR A 103 -29.21 9.96 -1.23
CA TYR A 103 -29.01 9.23 -2.48
C TYR A 103 -28.94 10.18 -3.69
N GLY A 104 -28.34 9.70 -4.78
CA GLY A 104 -28.34 10.42 -6.06
C GLY A 104 -27.63 11.77 -6.01
N GLN A 105 -28.28 12.81 -6.54
CA GLN A 105 -27.68 14.15 -6.69
C GLN A 105 -27.38 14.84 -5.36
N GLU A 106 -27.97 14.43 -4.25
CA GLU A 106 -27.65 14.98 -2.92
C GLU A 106 -26.19 14.73 -2.52
N LEU A 107 -25.58 13.67 -3.05
CA LEU A 107 -24.16 13.34 -2.83
C LEU A 107 -23.21 14.33 -3.49
N LEU A 108 -23.69 15.13 -4.44
CA LEU A 108 -22.89 16.14 -5.14
C LEU A 108 -22.42 17.27 -4.22
N LYS A 109 -23.07 17.47 -3.06
CA LYS A 109 -22.63 18.45 -2.04
C LYS A 109 -21.23 18.17 -1.49
N HIS A 110 -20.74 16.94 -1.63
CA HIS A 110 -19.41 16.51 -1.22
C HIS A 110 -18.37 16.61 -2.34
N ALA A 111 -18.77 16.94 -3.57
CA ALA A 111 -17.87 17.08 -4.70
C ALA A 111 -17.16 18.44 -4.66
N ALA A 112 -15.87 18.45 -4.98
CA ALA A 112 -15.13 19.71 -5.14
C ALA A 112 -15.63 20.54 -6.35
N ARG A 113 -16.13 19.88 -7.40
CA ARG A 113 -16.65 20.50 -8.61
C ARG A 113 -17.81 19.69 -9.18
N THR A 114 -18.83 20.38 -9.66
CA THR A 114 -20.02 19.80 -10.31
C THR A 114 -20.42 20.69 -11.48
N VAL A 115 -20.96 20.08 -12.55
CA VAL A 115 -21.55 20.77 -13.69
C VAL A 115 -22.80 20.00 -14.11
N ASP A 116 -23.90 20.71 -14.31
CA ASP A 116 -25.20 20.19 -14.77
C ASP A 116 -25.71 18.96 -13.99
N GLY A 117 -25.43 18.89 -12.67
CA GLY A 117 -25.86 17.78 -11.83
C GLY A 117 -25.00 16.52 -11.94
N TYR A 118 -23.74 16.65 -12.41
CA TYR A 118 -22.78 15.56 -12.50
C TYR A 118 -21.43 15.93 -11.86
N TYR A 119 -20.69 14.91 -11.42
CA TYR A 119 -19.28 15.05 -11.05
C TYR A 119 -18.45 15.42 -12.27
N VAL A 120 -17.51 16.36 -12.10
CA VAL A 120 -16.58 16.75 -13.16
C VAL A 120 -15.18 16.30 -12.81
N VAL A 121 -14.56 15.59 -13.74
CA VAL A 121 -13.15 15.17 -13.67
C VAL A 121 -12.44 15.74 -14.90
N GLU A 122 -11.26 16.33 -14.69
CA GLU A 122 -10.40 16.74 -15.78
C GLU A 122 -9.84 15.48 -16.46
N ALA A 123 -10.38 15.13 -17.62
CA ALA A 123 -9.90 14.01 -18.41
C ALA A 123 -8.72 14.47 -19.27
N ASP A 124 -7.53 13.97 -18.97
CA ASP A 124 -6.33 14.24 -19.75
C ASP A 124 -6.39 13.45 -21.08
N ARG A 125 -7.14 13.98 -22.06
CA ARG A 125 -7.29 13.36 -23.38
C ARG A 125 -6.08 13.70 -24.26
N THR A 126 -4.93 13.08 -24.02
CA THR A 126 -3.85 13.04 -25.02
C THR A 126 -4.15 12.00 -26.10
N ARG A 127 -5.15 12.28 -26.95
CA ARG A 127 -5.33 11.56 -28.21
C ARG A 127 -4.53 12.32 -29.27
N ARG A 128 -3.40 11.75 -29.70
CA ARG A 128 -2.52 12.26 -30.77
C ARG A 128 -3.37 12.79 -31.94
N SER A 129 -3.44 14.11 -32.12
CA SER A 129 -3.83 14.71 -33.39
C SER A 129 -2.57 14.87 -34.23
N THR A 130 -2.10 13.75 -34.78
CA THR A 130 -1.15 13.75 -35.91
C THR A 130 -1.92 13.49 -37.20
N THR A 131 -1.82 14.46 -38.11
CA THR A 131 -1.88 14.33 -39.58
C THR A 131 -3.24 14.41 -40.28
N SER A 132 -3.42 15.51 -41.02
CA SER A 132 -3.76 15.57 -42.45
C SER A 132 -3.83 17.05 -42.85
N SER A 133 -2.78 17.59 -43.48
CA SER A 133 -2.61 17.77 -44.95
C SER A 133 -3.35 18.99 -45.49
#